data_AF-A0A7J2HTZ8-F1
#
_entry.id   AF-A0A7J2HTZ8-F1
#
_cell.length_a   1.000
_cell.length_b   1.000
_cell.length_c   1.000
_cell.angle_alpha   90.00
_cell.angle_beta   90.00
_cell.angle_gamma   90.00
#
_symmetry.space_group_name_H-M   'P 1'
#
loop_
_entity.id
_entity.type
_entity.pdbx_description
1 polymer ?
#
loop_
_entity_poly.entity_id
_entity_poly.type
_entity_poly.pdbx_seq_one_letter_code
_entity_poly.pdbx_strand_id
1 'polypeptide(L)'
;MVLVSPAILKKKIEDHPILEKALSLLEKSSEVQAYLNMANVMAVQRLLYNDHGPVHSRIVAGAALQILDIMLDNGFIPSVVRDGVGDEEDSRLVVMTGAYLHDIGNAVHRSYHHVTGAALAARFLPKILREIYQDSQKAYRLTSEILHCILSHDEEVMALSLEAGIVKVADGVDMAEGRARMPYKQGKYDIHALSALAIRRVEI
;
A
#
# COMPACT_ATOMS: atom_id res chain seq x y z
N MET A 1 0.95 7.83 -19.46
CA MET A 1 0.36 6.49 -19.30
C MET A 1 1.47 5.49 -19.02
N VAL A 2 1.44 4.95 -17.80
CA VAL A 2 2.41 4.03 -17.19
C VAL A 2 1.68 2.74 -16.85
N LEU A 3 2.22 1.61 -17.33
CA LEU A 3 1.62 0.30 -17.10
C LEU A 3 1.78 -0.15 -15.63
N VAL A 4 0.67 -0.40 -14.94
CA VAL A 4 0.64 -0.90 -13.55
C VAL A 4 1.40 -2.23 -13.47
N SER A 5 2.53 -2.23 -12.74
CA SER A 5 3.42 -3.38 -12.62
C SER A 5 4.36 -3.24 -11.42
N PRO A 6 4.98 -4.34 -10.94
CA PRO A 6 5.95 -4.28 -9.84
C PRO A 6 7.16 -3.40 -10.13
N ALA A 7 7.47 -3.17 -11.41
CA ALA A 7 8.63 -2.40 -11.83
C ALA A 7 8.49 -0.90 -11.53
N ILE A 8 7.25 -0.39 -11.39
CA ILE A 8 7.02 1.04 -11.12
C ILE A 8 7.69 1.46 -9.82
N LEU A 9 7.51 0.68 -8.75
CA LEU A 9 8.00 1.06 -7.42
C LEU A 9 9.50 1.36 -7.44
N LYS A 10 10.31 0.44 -7.98
CA LYS A 10 11.76 0.62 -8.05
C LYS A 10 12.14 1.89 -8.83
N LYS A 11 11.47 2.16 -9.95
CA LYS A 11 11.70 3.37 -10.74
C LYS A 11 11.32 4.64 -9.99
N LYS A 12 10.22 4.61 -9.23
CA LYS A 12 9.70 5.79 -8.52
C LYS A 12 10.51 6.18 -7.29
N ILE A 13 11.39 5.30 -6.81
CA ILE A 13 12.19 5.57 -5.62
C ILE A 13 13.67 5.81 -5.92
N GLU A 14 14.13 5.69 -7.18
CA GLU A 14 15.57 5.69 -7.51
C GLU A 14 16.30 6.98 -7.09
N ASP A 15 15.60 8.11 -7.14
CA ASP A 15 16.13 9.43 -6.74
C ASP A 15 15.68 9.84 -5.32
N HIS A 16 15.07 8.93 -4.57
CA HIS A 16 14.46 9.16 -3.26
C HIS A 16 15.10 8.27 -2.19
N PRO A 17 16.28 8.65 -1.65
CA PRO A 17 17.06 7.79 -0.75
C PRO A 17 16.32 7.44 0.55
N ILE A 18 15.39 8.30 1.00
CA ILE A 18 14.53 8.02 2.16
C ILE A 18 13.57 6.87 1.85
N LEU A 19 12.95 6.89 0.67
CA LEU A 19 12.02 5.84 0.23
C LEU A 19 12.77 4.53 -0.04
N GLU A 20 13.95 4.56 -0.66
CA GLU A 20 14.79 3.37 -0.84
C GLU A 20 15.13 2.72 0.51
N LYS A 21 15.54 3.54 1.50
CA LYS A 21 15.85 3.07 2.83
C LYS A 21 14.61 2.47 3.51
N ALA A 22 13.47 3.14 3.42
CA ALA A 22 12.21 2.66 3.99
C ALA A 22 11.80 1.31 3.39
N LEU A 23 11.80 1.19 2.06
CA LEU A 23 11.48 -0.06 1.37
C LEU A 23 12.44 -1.18 1.79
N SER A 24 13.75 -0.89 1.86
CA SER A 24 14.78 -1.84 2.31
C SER A 24 14.51 -2.34 3.74
N LEU A 25 14.10 -1.46 4.65
CA LEU A 25 13.75 -1.83 6.03
C LEU A 25 12.48 -2.71 6.08
N LEU A 26 11.46 -2.38 5.29
CA LEU A 26 10.21 -3.16 5.19
C LEU A 26 10.43 -4.55 4.57
N GLU A 27 11.26 -4.63 3.53
CA GLU A 27 11.56 -5.88 2.83
C GLU A 27 12.48 -6.81 3.62
N LYS A 28 13.40 -6.25 4.42
CA LYS A 28 14.29 -7.03 5.30
C LYS A 28 13.67 -7.39 6.64
N SER A 29 12.56 -6.75 7.02
CA SER A 29 11.86 -7.05 8.27
C SER A 29 11.16 -8.41 8.17
N SER A 30 11.63 -9.37 8.98
CA SER A 30 11.00 -10.69 9.09
C SER A 30 9.55 -10.59 9.58
N GLU A 31 9.24 -9.64 10.45
CA GLU A 31 7.88 -9.38 10.94
C GLU A 31 6.95 -8.92 9.80
N VAL A 32 7.37 -7.93 9.01
CA VAL A 32 6.58 -7.41 7.89
C VAL A 32 6.36 -8.49 6.82
N GLN A 33 7.44 -9.19 6.42
CA GLN A 33 7.33 -10.24 5.41
C GLN A 33 6.50 -11.43 5.88
N ALA A 34 6.54 -11.78 7.18
CA ALA A 34 5.67 -12.81 7.74
C ALA A 34 4.19 -12.41 7.63
N TYR A 35 3.82 -11.17 7.97
CA TYR A 35 2.42 -10.72 7.84
C TYR A 35 1.94 -10.73 6.39
N LEU A 36 2.75 -10.25 5.44
CA LEU A 36 2.38 -10.30 4.02
C LEU A 36 2.22 -11.73 3.48
N ASN A 37 3.08 -12.66 3.91
CA ASN A 37 2.93 -14.07 3.55
C ASN A 37 1.67 -14.69 4.18
N MET A 38 1.36 -14.34 5.44
CA MET A 38 0.16 -14.79 6.12
C MET A 38 -1.12 -14.19 5.56
N ALA A 39 -1.07 -12.96 5.01
CA ALA A 39 -2.18 -12.37 4.27
C ALA A 39 -2.59 -13.26 3.08
N ASN A 40 -1.61 -13.79 2.33
CA ASN A 40 -1.89 -14.75 1.26
C ASN A 40 -2.40 -16.10 1.77
N VAL A 41 -1.96 -16.57 2.94
CA VAL A 41 -2.54 -17.78 3.54
C VAL A 41 -4.03 -17.57 3.81
N MET A 42 -4.44 -16.42 4.34
CA MET A 42 -5.86 -16.13 4.55
C MET A 42 -6.60 -15.91 3.24
N ALA A 43 -6.18 -14.95 2.42
CA ALA A 43 -6.92 -14.52 1.26
C ALA A 43 -6.86 -15.57 0.13
N VAL A 44 -5.66 -16.02 -0.26
CA VAL A 44 -5.51 -16.96 -1.38
C VAL A 44 -5.86 -18.37 -0.96
N GLN A 45 -5.22 -18.92 0.08
CA GLN A 45 -5.36 -20.35 0.38
C GLN A 45 -6.70 -20.71 1.03
N ARG A 46 -7.22 -19.87 1.93
CA ARG A 46 -8.47 -20.18 2.66
C ARG A 46 -9.72 -19.64 1.97
N LEU A 47 -9.65 -18.43 1.38
CA LEU A 47 -10.81 -17.77 0.77
C LEU A 47 -10.85 -17.87 -0.76
N LEU A 48 -9.76 -18.34 -1.38
CA LEU A 48 -9.60 -18.38 -2.84
C LEU A 48 -9.77 -16.98 -3.45
N TYR A 49 -9.11 -15.97 -2.87
CA TYR A 49 -9.06 -14.61 -3.39
C TYR A 49 -7.72 -14.39 -4.12
N ASN A 50 -7.56 -13.20 -4.70
CA ASN A 50 -6.33 -12.82 -5.41
C ASN A 50 -5.17 -12.60 -4.43
N ASP A 51 -3.98 -12.36 -4.98
CA ASP A 51 -2.78 -12.07 -4.19
C ASP A 51 -2.97 -10.80 -3.34
N HIS A 52 -2.71 -10.91 -2.04
CA HIS A 52 -2.67 -9.83 -1.05
C HIS A 52 -1.31 -9.86 -0.30
N GLY A 53 -0.27 -10.37 -0.97
CA GLY A 53 1.05 -10.61 -0.40
C GLY A 53 2.12 -9.64 -0.93
N PRO A 54 3.42 -10.00 -0.83
CA PRO A 54 4.52 -9.09 -1.16
C PRO A 54 4.57 -8.59 -2.61
N VAL A 55 3.92 -9.27 -3.55
CA VAL A 55 3.86 -8.82 -4.95
C VAL A 55 2.81 -7.73 -5.09
N HIS A 56 1.60 -7.97 -4.61
CA HIS A 56 0.53 -6.98 -4.54
C HIS A 56 0.97 -5.70 -3.82
N SER A 57 1.56 -5.80 -2.61
CA SER A 57 2.05 -4.62 -1.86
C SER A 57 3.02 -3.75 -2.67
N ARG A 58 3.92 -4.34 -3.47
CA ARG A 58 4.86 -3.58 -4.31
C ARG A 58 4.15 -2.86 -5.45
N ILE A 59 3.14 -3.48 -6.04
CA ILE A 59 2.39 -2.90 -7.16
C ILE A 59 1.56 -1.73 -6.67
N VAL A 60 0.82 -1.91 -5.57
CA VAL A 60 0.00 -0.84 -4.99
C VAL A 60 0.89 0.32 -4.56
N ALA A 61 2.04 0.07 -3.94
CA ALA A 61 2.99 1.13 -3.58
C ALA A 61 3.54 1.89 -4.80
N GLY A 62 3.89 1.19 -5.88
CA GLY A 62 4.34 1.83 -7.12
C GLY A 62 3.23 2.63 -7.80
N ALA A 63 2.01 2.09 -7.88
CA ALA A 63 0.85 2.78 -8.43
C ALA A 63 0.50 4.03 -7.61
N ALA A 64 0.56 3.93 -6.28
CA ALA A 64 0.29 5.05 -5.38
C ALA A 64 1.28 6.20 -5.59
N LEU A 65 2.58 5.92 -5.74
CA LEU A 65 3.57 6.95 -6.10
C LEU A 65 3.33 7.55 -7.49
N GLN A 66 2.92 6.75 -8.48
CA GLN A 66 2.57 7.27 -9.80
C GLN A 66 1.33 8.18 -9.76
N ILE A 67 0.32 7.85 -8.94
CA ILE A 67 -0.85 8.71 -8.74
C ILE A 67 -0.45 9.99 -8.02
N LEU A 68 0.41 9.92 -7.00
CA LEU A 68 0.92 11.09 -6.30
C LEU A 68 1.63 12.06 -7.26
N ASP A 69 2.49 11.55 -8.15
CA ASP A 69 3.13 12.40 -9.17
C ASP A 69 2.10 13.11 -10.05
N ILE A 70 1.05 12.42 -10.48
CA ILE A 70 -0.03 13.05 -11.27
C ILE A 70 -0.71 14.16 -10.47
N MET A 71 -0.96 13.95 -9.18
CA MET A 71 -1.55 14.98 -8.32
C MET A 71 -0.62 16.20 -8.20
N LEU A 72 0.67 15.97 -7.95
CA LEU A 72 1.68 17.04 -7.85
C LEU A 72 1.82 17.82 -9.16
N ASP A 73 1.89 17.12 -10.30
CA ASP A 73 1.97 17.71 -11.64
C ASP A 73 0.76 18.60 -11.97
N ASN A 74 -0.40 18.33 -11.34
CA ASN A 74 -1.62 19.12 -11.48
C ASN A 74 -1.79 20.18 -10.37
N GLY A 75 -0.76 20.42 -9.55
CA GLY A 75 -0.76 21.48 -8.54
C GLY A 75 -1.51 21.15 -7.26
N PHE A 76 -1.85 19.88 -7.01
CA PHE A 76 -2.40 19.47 -5.72
C PHE A 76 -1.30 19.51 -4.66
N ILE A 77 -1.64 20.02 -3.48
CA ILE A 77 -0.73 20.08 -2.33
C ILE A 77 -1.02 18.87 -1.43
N PRO A 78 -0.03 18.02 -1.13
CA PRO A 78 -0.22 16.90 -0.21
C PRO A 78 -0.68 17.34 1.18
N SER A 79 -1.48 16.52 1.87
CA SER A 79 -2.02 16.92 3.18
C SER A 79 -0.91 16.98 4.22
N VAL A 80 0.08 16.08 4.13
CA VAL A 80 1.29 16.12 4.97
C VAL A 80 2.00 17.48 4.89
N VAL A 81 2.04 18.08 3.70
CA VAL A 81 2.65 19.39 3.47
C VAL A 81 1.73 20.51 3.93
N ARG A 82 0.48 20.51 3.46
CA ARG A 82 -0.54 21.53 3.77
C ARG A 82 -0.73 21.71 5.28
N ASP A 83 -0.72 20.61 6.03
CA ASP A 83 -1.03 20.58 7.45
C ASP A 83 0.23 20.71 8.34
N GLY A 84 1.40 20.92 7.73
CA GLY A 84 2.67 21.16 8.43
C GLY A 84 3.21 19.92 9.15
N VAL A 85 2.81 18.72 8.71
CA VAL A 85 3.28 17.44 9.27
C VAL A 85 4.70 17.13 8.80
N GLY A 86 4.99 17.42 7.53
CA GLY A 86 6.25 17.13 6.87
C GLY A 86 6.39 17.86 5.53
N ASP A 87 7.36 17.44 4.73
CA ASP A 87 7.60 17.91 3.37
C ASP A 87 7.05 16.93 2.30
N GLU A 88 7.31 17.22 1.02
CA GLU A 88 6.85 16.36 -0.07
C GLU A 88 7.48 14.95 0.00
N GLU A 89 8.75 14.85 0.40
CA GLU A 89 9.44 13.56 0.56
C GLU A 89 8.78 12.72 1.64
N ASP A 90 8.38 13.36 2.74
CA ASP A 90 7.58 12.73 3.80
C ASP A 90 6.20 12.26 3.29
N SER A 91 5.54 13.03 2.41
CA SER A 91 4.27 12.61 1.79
C SER A 91 4.46 11.39 0.89
N ARG A 92 5.51 11.36 0.07
CA ARG A 92 5.85 10.19 -0.77
C ARG A 92 6.14 8.96 0.10
N LEU A 93 6.86 9.14 1.22
CA LEU A 93 7.11 8.08 2.20
C LEU A 93 5.81 7.55 2.82
N VAL A 94 4.89 8.43 3.20
CA VAL A 94 3.57 8.06 3.75
C VAL A 94 2.77 7.26 2.74
N VAL A 95 2.66 7.75 1.50
CA VAL A 95 1.93 7.07 0.42
C VAL A 95 2.52 5.70 0.12
N MET A 96 3.84 5.61 -0.07
CA MET A 96 4.51 4.34 -0.37
C MET A 96 4.35 3.34 0.79
N THR A 97 4.60 3.77 2.02
CA THR A 97 4.58 2.88 3.19
C THR A 97 3.15 2.45 3.55
N GLY A 98 2.19 3.37 3.48
CA GLY A 98 0.77 3.09 3.66
C GLY A 98 0.27 2.07 2.64
N ALA A 99 0.54 2.30 1.35
CA ALA A 99 0.20 1.37 0.29
C ALA A 99 0.87 0.00 0.44
N TYR A 100 2.14 -0.05 0.83
CA TYR A 100 2.86 -1.31 0.99
C TYR A 100 2.29 -2.16 2.14
N LEU A 101 1.80 -1.51 3.21
CA LEU A 101 1.34 -2.16 4.43
C LEU A 101 -0.19 -2.29 4.56
N HIS A 102 -0.98 -1.71 3.65
CA HIS A 102 -2.43 -1.58 3.82
C HIS A 102 -3.12 -2.92 4.13
N ASP A 103 -2.64 -4.00 3.51
CA ASP A 103 -3.26 -5.33 3.55
C ASP A 103 -2.73 -6.27 4.64
N ILE A 104 -1.75 -5.86 5.46
CA ILE A 104 -1.11 -6.77 6.43
C ILE A 104 -2.09 -7.33 7.48
N GLY A 105 -3.23 -6.67 7.70
CA GLY A 105 -4.27 -7.16 8.61
C GLY A 105 -4.94 -8.45 8.14
N ASN A 106 -4.86 -8.77 6.84
CA ASN A 106 -5.28 -10.06 6.32
C ASN A 106 -4.46 -11.21 6.92
N ALA A 107 -3.29 -10.96 7.53
CA ALA A 107 -2.57 -11.98 8.30
C ALA A 107 -3.40 -12.55 9.47
N VAL A 108 -4.35 -11.77 9.99
CA VAL A 108 -5.24 -12.15 11.09
C VAL A 108 -6.57 -12.66 10.53
N HIS A 109 -7.26 -11.84 9.74
CA HIS A 109 -8.56 -12.16 9.15
C HIS A 109 -8.91 -11.18 8.03
N ARG A 110 -9.80 -11.56 7.10
CA ARG A 110 -10.27 -10.68 6.02
C ARG A 110 -11.19 -9.57 6.51
N SER A 111 -12.16 -9.91 7.37
CA SER A 111 -13.01 -8.90 8.01
C SER A 111 -12.18 -8.00 8.93
N TYR A 112 -12.41 -6.69 8.85
CA TYR A 112 -11.69 -5.68 9.64
C TYR A 112 -10.17 -5.66 9.42
N HIS A 113 -9.67 -6.15 8.28
CA HIS A 113 -8.23 -6.18 7.99
C HIS A 113 -7.59 -4.79 7.98
N HIS A 114 -8.33 -3.73 7.63
CA HIS A 114 -7.87 -2.35 7.78
C HIS A 114 -7.61 -1.97 9.26
N VAL A 115 -8.48 -2.37 10.19
CA VAL A 115 -8.31 -2.12 11.63
C VAL A 115 -7.16 -2.94 12.21
N THR A 116 -7.14 -4.25 11.94
CA THR A 116 -6.08 -5.13 12.45
C THR A 116 -4.74 -4.80 11.81
N GLY A 117 -4.73 -4.39 10.55
CA GLY A 117 -3.55 -3.91 9.84
C GLY A 117 -2.95 -2.68 10.49
N ALA A 118 -3.77 -1.66 10.78
CA ALA A 118 -3.32 -0.48 11.51
C ALA A 118 -2.77 -0.85 12.90
N ALA A 119 -3.43 -1.76 13.63
CA ALA A 119 -2.98 -2.22 14.94
C ALA A 119 -1.63 -2.97 14.89
N LEU A 120 -1.42 -3.82 13.86
CA LEU A 120 -0.15 -4.51 13.65
C LEU A 120 0.96 -3.52 13.29
N ALA A 121 0.71 -2.63 12.34
CA ALA A 121 1.68 -1.66 11.85
C ALA A 121 2.15 -0.70 12.96
N ALA A 122 1.25 -0.29 13.86
CA ALA A 122 1.56 0.61 14.97
C ALA A 122 2.68 0.08 15.90
N ARG A 123 2.89 -1.24 15.94
CA ARG A 123 3.89 -1.88 16.81
C ARG A 123 5.33 -1.72 16.32
N PHE A 124 5.52 -1.55 15.01
CA PHE A 124 6.84 -1.52 14.39
C PHE A 124 7.13 -0.23 13.60
N LEU A 125 6.12 0.48 13.09
CA LEU A 125 6.32 1.70 12.30
C LEU A 125 7.17 2.77 13.00
N PRO A 126 6.93 3.13 14.28
CA PRO A 126 7.78 4.11 14.96
C PRO A 126 9.24 3.67 15.13
N LYS A 127 9.51 2.35 15.10
CA LYS A 127 10.88 1.83 15.16
C LYS A 127 11.55 1.96 13.79
N ILE A 128 10.85 1.55 12.73
CA ILE A 128 11.33 1.69 11.35
C ILE A 128 11.60 3.17 11.01
N LEU A 129 10.67 4.06 11.33
CA LEU A 129 10.82 5.48 11.02
C LEU A 129 11.94 6.16 11.81
N ARG A 130 12.28 5.67 13.01
CA ARG A 130 13.44 6.18 13.77
C ARG A 130 14.80 5.76 13.20
N GLU A 131 14.84 4.72 12.37
CA GLU A 131 16.04 4.41 11.58
C GLU A 131 16.24 5.44 10.45
N ILE A 132 15.18 6.15 10.05
CA ILE A 132 15.20 7.15 8.97
C ILE A 132 15.37 8.56 9.55
N TYR A 133 14.59 8.90 10.57
CA TYR A 133 14.56 10.23 11.19
C TYR A 133 15.06 10.16 12.64
N GLN A 134 16.01 11.05 12.97
CA GLN A 134 16.46 11.20 14.36
C GLN A 134 15.40 11.83 15.26
N ASP A 135 14.53 12.68 14.70
CA ASP A 135 13.42 13.29 15.43
C ASP A 135 12.30 12.28 15.69
N SER A 136 12.18 11.88 16.96
CA SER A 136 11.12 10.98 17.42
C SER A 136 9.72 11.54 17.21
N GLN A 137 9.51 12.86 17.34
CA GLN A 137 8.21 13.48 17.18
C GLN A 137 7.77 13.38 15.71
N LYS A 138 8.67 13.68 14.77
CA LYS A 138 8.44 13.47 13.34
C LYS A 138 8.09 12.02 13.03
N ALA A 139 8.83 11.05 13.58
CA ALA A 139 8.54 9.63 13.38
C ALA A 139 7.13 9.22 13.84
N TYR A 140 6.64 9.72 14.98
CA TYR A 140 5.27 9.45 15.45
C TYR A 140 4.19 10.16 14.62
N ARG A 141 4.46 11.38 14.15
CA ARG A 141 3.53 12.08 13.23
C ARG A 141 3.37 11.31 11.93
N LEU A 142 4.47 10.93 11.28
CA LEU A 142 4.43 10.14 10.03
C LEU A 142 3.86 8.74 10.25
N THR A 143 4.07 8.14 11.43
CA THR A 143 3.36 6.89 11.79
C THR A 143 1.85 7.09 11.71
N SER A 144 1.33 8.19 12.25
CA SER A 144 -0.11 8.45 12.29
C SER A 144 -0.69 8.60 10.88
N GLU A 145 0.01 9.29 9.98
CA GLU A 145 -0.38 9.43 8.57
C GLU A 145 -0.37 8.07 7.82
N ILE A 146 0.64 7.24 8.06
CA ILE A 146 0.70 5.89 7.47
C ILE A 146 -0.43 5.00 8.01
N LEU A 147 -0.68 5.03 9.32
CA LEU A 147 -1.77 4.28 9.93
C LEU A 147 -3.14 4.75 9.41
N HIS A 148 -3.29 6.04 9.14
CA HIS A 148 -4.50 6.59 8.53
C HIS A 148 -4.71 6.06 7.10
N CYS A 149 -3.64 5.96 6.30
CA CYS A 149 -3.70 5.31 4.99
C CYS A 149 -4.14 3.84 5.11
N ILE A 150 -3.56 3.09 6.05
CA ILE A 150 -3.90 1.67 6.30
C ILE A 150 -5.34 1.53 6.79
N LEU A 151 -5.83 2.41 7.66
CA LEU A 151 -7.21 2.32 8.13
C LEU A 151 -8.22 2.70 7.04
N SER A 152 -7.90 3.73 6.26
CA SER A 152 -8.83 4.36 5.31
C SER A 152 -8.89 3.70 3.94
N HIS A 153 -8.04 2.71 3.65
CA HIS A 153 -8.09 2.01 2.36
C HIS A 153 -9.39 1.21 2.21
N ASP A 154 -10.01 0.78 3.32
CA ASP A 154 -11.29 0.08 3.30
C ASP A 154 -12.41 1.01 2.78
N GLU A 155 -13.33 0.45 1.99
CA GLU A 155 -14.37 1.21 1.29
C GLU A 155 -15.26 2.02 2.24
N GLU A 156 -15.55 1.48 3.43
CA GLU A 156 -16.44 2.08 4.43
C GLU A 156 -15.77 3.20 5.25
N VAL A 157 -14.44 3.32 5.19
CA VAL A 157 -13.70 4.35 5.93
C VAL A 157 -13.38 5.53 5.01
N MET A 158 -13.79 6.72 5.44
CA MET A 158 -13.53 7.96 4.70
C MET A 158 -12.05 8.35 4.81
N ALA A 159 -11.40 8.52 3.66
CA ALA A 159 -10.05 9.08 3.60
C ALA A 159 -10.07 10.58 3.89
N LEU A 160 -9.34 11.01 4.92
CA LEU A 160 -9.24 12.41 5.36
C LEU A 160 -8.01 13.16 4.86
N SER A 161 -7.10 12.46 4.16
CA SER A 161 -5.90 13.04 3.55
C SER A 161 -5.81 12.66 2.09
N LEU A 162 -5.10 13.47 1.30
CA LEU A 162 -4.82 13.18 -0.09
C LEU A 162 -4.09 11.85 -0.21
N GLU A 163 -3.11 11.62 0.66
CA GLU A 163 -2.29 10.42 0.75
C GLU A 163 -3.15 9.16 0.96
N ALA A 164 -4.08 9.19 1.92
CA ALA A 164 -4.99 8.06 2.17
C ALA A 164 -5.93 7.82 0.98
N GLY A 165 -6.41 8.89 0.34
CA GLY A 165 -7.23 8.78 -0.88
C GLY A 165 -6.46 8.15 -2.04
N ILE A 166 -5.19 8.55 -2.23
CA ILE A 166 -4.29 7.97 -3.22
C ILE A 166 -4.10 6.47 -2.97
N VAL A 167 -3.81 6.06 -1.73
CA VAL A 167 -3.63 4.64 -1.37
C VAL A 167 -4.89 3.83 -1.68
N LYS A 168 -6.08 4.35 -1.35
CA LYS A 168 -7.37 3.71 -1.63
C LYS A 168 -7.61 3.51 -3.13
N VAL A 169 -7.31 4.52 -3.96
CA VAL A 169 -7.42 4.40 -5.42
C VAL A 169 -6.36 3.43 -5.95
N ALA A 170 -5.14 3.49 -5.43
CA ALA A 170 -4.03 2.65 -5.87
C ALA A 170 -4.27 1.15 -5.63
N ASP A 171 -4.94 0.78 -4.54
CA ASP A 171 -5.32 -0.62 -4.30
C ASP A 171 -6.27 -1.13 -5.40
N GLY A 172 -7.28 -0.31 -5.72
CA GLY A 172 -8.27 -0.62 -6.76
C GLY A 172 -7.72 -0.73 -8.19
N VAL A 173 -6.49 -0.28 -8.49
CA VAL A 173 -5.92 -0.39 -9.84
C VAL A 173 -5.18 -1.70 -10.11
N ASP A 174 -4.91 -2.53 -9.09
CA ASP A 174 -4.26 -3.86 -9.27
C ASP A 174 -5.25 -4.93 -9.76
N MET A 175 -5.96 -4.62 -10.85
CA MET A 175 -7.00 -5.46 -11.44
C MET A 175 -6.62 -6.08 -12.80
N ALA A 176 -5.37 -5.89 -13.25
CA ALA A 176 -4.90 -6.39 -14.54
C ALA A 176 -4.84 -7.93 -14.63
N GLU A 177 -4.93 -8.48 -15.85
CA GLU A 177 -5.00 -9.92 -16.08
C GLU A 177 -3.75 -10.64 -15.54
N GLY A 178 -3.95 -11.87 -15.05
CA GLY A 178 -2.87 -12.70 -14.53
C GLY A 178 -3.17 -13.17 -13.12
N ARG A 179 -2.58 -12.52 -12.10
CA ARG A 179 -2.72 -12.93 -10.68
C ARG A 179 -4.17 -13.00 -10.23
N ALA A 180 -5.01 -12.15 -10.81
CA ALA A 180 -6.44 -12.12 -10.54
C ALA A 180 -7.21 -13.39 -11.01
N ARG A 181 -6.56 -14.27 -11.80
CA ARG A 181 -7.16 -15.50 -12.36
C ARG A 181 -6.85 -16.77 -11.57
N MET A 182 -6.02 -16.72 -10.52
CA MET A 182 -5.73 -17.93 -9.72
C MET A 182 -6.99 -18.51 -9.04
N PRO A 183 -7.88 -17.70 -8.44
CA PRO A 183 -9.16 -18.19 -7.90
C PRO A 183 -10.06 -18.89 -8.91
N TYR A 184 -10.13 -18.35 -10.13
CA TYR A 184 -10.94 -18.92 -11.21
C TYR A 184 -10.47 -20.32 -11.58
N LYS A 185 -9.15 -20.52 -11.66
CA LYS A 185 -8.55 -21.85 -11.92
C LYS A 185 -8.87 -22.87 -10.83
N GLN A 186 -9.29 -22.42 -9.65
CA GLN A 186 -9.69 -23.27 -8.52
C GLN A 186 -11.22 -23.40 -8.37
N GLY A 187 -12.00 -22.92 -9.35
CA GLY A 187 -13.45 -23.17 -9.43
C GLY A 187 -14.34 -22.11 -8.80
N LYS A 188 -13.81 -20.93 -8.45
CA LYS A 188 -14.61 -19.82 -7.91
C LYS A 188 -15.18 -18.94 -9.03
N TYR A 189 -16.49 -18.70 -8.99
CA TYR A 189 -17.22 -17.86 -9.95
C TYR A 189 -17.93 -16.72 -9.22
N ASP A 190 -17.21 -15.62 -8.96
CA ASP A 190 -17.79 -14.38 -8.44
C ASP A 190 -17.45 -13.18 -9.35
N ILE A 191 -17.97 -12.00 -9.02
CA ILE A 191 -17.71 -10.74 -9.73
C ILE A 191 -16.21 -10.46 -9.84
N HIS A 192 -15.44 -10.72 -8.80
CA HIS A 192 -13.99 -10.49 -8.81
C HIS A 192 -13.28 -11.41 -9.82
N ALA A 193 -13.69 -12.68 -9.90
CA ALA A 193 -13.19 -13.63 -10.89
C ALA A 193 -13.57 -13.23 -12.33
N LEU A 194 -14.77 -12.67 -12.54
CA LEU A 194 -15.21 -12.23 -13.88
C LEU A 194 -14.43 -10.98 -14.35
N SER A 195 -14.27 -9.98 -13.49
CA SER A 195 -13.49 -8.76 -13.78
C SER A 195 -12.02 -9.08 -14.09
N ALA A 196 -11.43 -10.00 -13.33
CA ALA A 196 -10.07 -10.52 -13.53
C ALA A 196 -9.84 -11.22 -14.88
N LEU A 197 -10.90 -11.78 -15.48
CA LEU A 197 -10.84 -12.39 -16.80
C LEU A 197 -10.90 -11.33 -17.91
N ALA A 198 -11.62 -10.22 -17.68
CA ALA A 198 -11.89 -9.20 -18.69
C ALA A 198 -10.79 -8.14 -18.82
N ILE A 199 -10.19 -7.70 -17.72
CA ILE A 199 -9.23 -6.58 -17.72
C ILE A 199 -7.83 -7.12 -18.05
N ARG A 200 -7.26 -6.71 -19.19
CA ARG A 200 -5.91 -7.15 -19.62
C ARG A 200 -4.78 -6.34 -19.01
N ARG A 201 -4.92 -5.02 -19.00
CA ARG A 201 -3.92 -4.10 -18.47
C ARG A 201 -4.60 -2.87 -17.92
N VAL A 202 -3.95 -2.27 -16.92
CA VAL A 202 -4.33 -0.98 -16.36
C VAL A 202 -3.15 -0.04 -16.56
N GLU A 203 -3.43 1.17 -17.04
CA GLU A 203 -2.44 2.23 -17.27
C GLU A 203 -2.86 3.46 -16.47
N ILE A 204 -1.89 4.11 -15.82
CA ILE A 204 -2.07 5.35 -15.04
C ILE A 204 -1.30 6.48 -15.72
#